data_AF-A0A3B9AKA8-F1
#
_entry.id   AF-A0A3B9AKA8-F1
#
_cell.length_a   1.000
_cell.length_b   1.000
_cell.length_c   1.000
_cell.angle_alpha   90.00
_cell.angle_beta   90.00
_cell.angle_gamma   90.00
#
_symmetry.space_group_name_H-M   'P 1'
#
loop_
_entity.id
_entity.type
_entity.pdbx_description
1 polymer ?
#
loop_
_entity_poly.entity_id
_entity_poly.type
_entity_poly.pdbx_seq_one_letter_code
_entity_poly.pdbx_strand_id
1 'polypeptide(L)'
;MKKIFTLLTIASVLTLISFNLSAQGCVAIRPMGGCSGNAGSAILNKGQFQLGANYRYFQSFRHFKSDSEQKERLEKHTEVINDAHSLDLGITYAISQRLNVSANLPLIYYDRSSLY
;
A
#
# COMPACT_ATOMS: atom_id res chain seq x y z
N MET A 1 26.96 -25.15 -32.89
CA MET A 1 25.72 -25.09 -32.07
C MET A 1 25.95 -24.47 -30.69
N LYS A 2 26.88 -24.98 -29.84
CA LYS A 2 27.14 -24.41 -28.50
C LYS A 2 27.50 -22.91 -28.50
N LYS A 3 28.38 -22.45 -29.40
CA LYS A 3 28.80 -21.03 -29.50
C LYS A 3 27.65 -20.06 -29.88
N ILE A 4 26.71 -20.52 -30.71
CA ILE A 4 25.52 -19.74 -31.09
C ILE A 4 24.58 -19.59 -29.90
N PHE A 5 24.43 -20.65 -29.10
CA PHE A 5 23.63 -20.62 -27.87
C PHE A 5 24.26 -19.69 -26.81
N THR A 6 25.60 -19.69 -26.71
CA THR A 6 26.33 -18.74 -25.85
C THR A 6 26.17 -17.29 -26.31
N LEU A 7 26.19 -17.03 -27.62
CA LEU A 7 25.95 -15.69 -28.16
C LEU A 7 24.52 -15.19 -27.93
N LEU A 8 23.52 -16.07 -28.11
CA LEU A 8 22.11 -15.73 -27.86
C LEU A 8 21.82 -15.45 -26.38
N THR A 9 22.46 -16.19 -25.48
CA THR A 9 22.33 -15.96 -24.02
C THR A 9 22.99 -14.65 -23.61
N ILE A 10 24.17 -14.33 -24.13
CA ILE A 10 24.83 -13.04 -23.87
C ILE A 10 23.97 -11.89 -24.40
N ALA A 11 23.43 -11.99 -25.62
CA ALA A 11 22.56 -10.96 -26.19
C ALA A 11 21.29 -10.72 -25.35
N SER A 12 20.68 -11.79 -24.84
CA SER A 12 19.52 -11.71 -23.94
C SER A 12 19.84 -11.04 -22.60
N VAL A 13 21.03 -11.28 -22.04
CA VAL A 13 21.45 -10.62 -20.79
C VAL A 13 21.71 -9.13 -21.01
N LEU A 14 22.32 -8.75 -22.15
CA LEU A 14 22.59 -7.33 -22.44
C LEU A 14 21.31 -6.51 -22.63
N THR A 15 20.23 -7.08 -23.18
CA THR A 15 18.96 -6.35 -23.33
C THR A 15 18.27 -6.09 -21.99
N LEU A 16 18.45 -6.96 -21.00
CA LEU A 16 17.86 -6.81 -19.66
C LEU A 16 18.53 -5.72 -18.80
N ILE A 17 19.78 -5.34 -19.10
CA ILE A 17 20.55 -4.36 -18.31
C ILE A 17 20.14 -2.91 -18.62
N SER A 18 19.50 -2.66 -19.77
CA SER A 18 19.21 -1.31 -20.26
C SER A 18 17.87 -0.72 -19.80
N PHE A 19 17.11 -1.42 -18.96
CA PHE A 19 15.82 -0.93 -18.50
C PHE A 19 15.98 0.00 -17.28
N ASN A 20 15.68 1.28 -17.49
CA ASN A 20 15.46 2.22 -16.38
C ASN A 20 14.09 1.93 -15.75
N LEU A 21 14.09 1.15 -14.68
CA LEU A 21 12.90 0.93 -13.86
C LEU A 21 12.58 2.22 -13.09
N SER A 22 11.62 2.98 -13.58
CA SER A 22 11.00 4.06 -12.81
C SER A 22 10.11 3.45 -11.74
N ALA A 23 10.67 3.18 -10.56
CA ALA A 23 9.88 2.85 -9.39
C ALA A 23 9.10 4.11 -8.98
N GLN A 24 7.84 4.20 -9.40
CA GLN A 24 6.90 5.13 -8.79
C GLN A 24 6.84 4.77 -7.31
N GLY A 25 7.24 5.68 -6.43
CA GLY A 25 7.17 5.54 -4.98
C GLY A 25 5.73 5.55 -4.49
N CYS A 26 4.90 4.63 -5.00
CA CYS A 26 3.54 4.44 -4.55
C CYS A 26 3.58 4.05 -3.07
N VAL A 27 3.26 5.00 -2.19
CA VAL A 27 2.91 4.67 -0.81
C VAL A 27 1.59 3.92 -0.90
N ALA A 28 1.62 2.61 -0.71
CA ALA A 28 0.42 1.77 -0.72
C ALA A 28 -0.44 2.07 0.52
N ILE A 29 -1.18 3.18 0.49
CA ILE A 29 -2.20 3.48 1.48
C ILE A 29 -3.45 2.71 1.08
N ARG A 30 -3.48 1.42 1.37
CA ARG A 30 -4.71 0.61 1.31
C ARG A 30 -5.37 0.71 2.70
N PRO A 31 -6.51 1.44 2.85
CA PRO A 31 -7.19 1.58 4.13
C PRO A 31 -7.62 0.21 4.69
N MET A 32 -7.90 -0.74 3.80
CA MET A 32 -8.25 -2.11 4.15
C MET A 32 -7.33 -3.10 3.43
N GLY A 33 -6.06 -3.12 3.86
CA GLY A 33 -5.08 -4.12 3.47
C GLY A 33 -4.78 -5.15 4.57
N GLY A 34 -5.61 -5.21 5.61
CA GLY A 34 -5.47 -6.21 6.66
C GLY A 34 -5.64 -7.60 6.05
N CYS A 35 -4.69 -8.49 6.28
CA CYS A 35 -4.82 -9.89 5.93
C CYS A 35 -6.14 -10.43 6.51
N SER A 36 -7.16 -10.61 5.68
CA SER A 36 -8.36 -11.41 6.01
C SER A 36 -8.01 -12.90 6.03
N GLY A 37 -6.85 -13.25 6.56
CA GLY A 37 -6.15 -14.48 6.27
C GLY A 37 -5.29 -14.89 7.44
N ASN A 38 -5.91 -15.09 8.60
CA ASN A 38 -5.46 -16.23 9.37
C ASN A 38 -5.82 -17.46 8.52
N ALA A 39 -4.87 -18.34 8.23
CA ALA A 39 -5.03 -19.48 7.33
C ALA A 39 -6.13 -20.48 7.75
N GLY A 40 -6.79 -20.26 8.91
CA GLY A 40 -7.97 -20.99 9.37
C GLY A 40 -9.27 -20.19 9.48
N SER A 41 -9.32 -18.90 9.09
CA SER A 41 -10.47 -18.00 9.29
C SER A 41 -11.20 -17.59 8.01
N ALA A 42 -10.75 -18.04 6.84
CA ALA A 42 -11.27 -17.59 5.55
C ALA A 42 -12.66 -18.15 5.18
N ILE A 43 -13.23 -19.05 5.99
CA ILE A 43 -14.54 -19.63 5.75
C ILE A 43 -15.39 -19.42 7.00
N LEU A 44 -16.24 -18.39 6.96
CA LEU A 44 -17.33 -18.26 7.92
C LEU A 44 -18.35 -19.37 7.69
N ASN A 45 -18.79 -20.03 8.77
CA ASN A 45 -19.94 -20.93 8.71
C ASN A 45 -21.23 -20.13 8.56
N LYS A 46 -22.26 -20.76 7.96
CA LYS A 46 -23.60 -20.17 7.84
C LYS A 46 -24.08 -19.60 9.19
N GLY A 47 -24.51 -18.34 9.18
CA GLY A 47 -25.02 -17.64 10.36
C GLY A 47 -23.94 -16.96 11.22
N GLN A 48 -22.65 -17.10 10.88
CA GLN A 48 -21.58 -16.42 11.60
C GLN A 48 -21.41 -14.98 11.13
N PHE A 49 -21.04 -14.13 12.09
CA PHE A 49 -20.57 -12.77 11.86
C PHE A 49 -19.07 -12.69 12.07
N GLN A 50 -18.41 -11.92 11.23
CA GLN A 50 -17.03 -11.50 11.42
C GLN A 50 -17.00 -9.98 11.42
N LEU A 51 -16.42 -9.43 12.50
CA LEU A 51 -16.19 -8.00 12.66
C LEU A 51 -14.69 -7.75 12.54
N GLY A 52 -14.33 -6.69 11.83
CA GLY A 52 -12.95 -6.25 11.68
C GLY A 52 -12.86 -4.74 11.91
N ALA A 53 -11.79 -4.33 12.57
CA ALA A 53 -11.42 -2.92 12.65
C ALA A 53 -9.94 -2.81 12.28
N ASN A 54 -9.60 -1.87 11.41
CA ASN A 54 -8.24 -1.55 11.04
C ASN A 54 -7.97 -0.07 11.30
N TYR A 55 -7.03 0.23 12.18
CA TYR A 55 -6.57 1.59 12.38
C TYR A 55 -5.16 1.75 11.80
N ARG A 56 -4.95 2.82 11.06
CA ARG A 56 -3.67 3.19 10.47
C ARG A 56 -3.42 4.68 10.66
N TYR A 57 -2.21 4.98 11.11
CA TYR A 57 -1.64 6.33 11.17
C TYR A 57 -0.55 6.44 10.11
N PHE A 58 -0.56 7.54 9.35
CA PHE A 58 0.44 7.84 8.34
C PHE A 58 0.84 9.31 8.48
N GLN A 59 2.14 9.56 8.61
CA GLN A 59 2.71 10.89 8.68
C GLN A 59 3.67 11.09 7.51
N SER A 60 3.53 12.20 6.80
CA SER A 60 4.44 12.62 5.74
C SER A 60 4.96 14.03 6.03
N PHE A 61 6.26 14.16 6.30
CA PHE A 61 6.93 15.45 6.57
C PHE A 61 8.01 15.79 5.53
N ARG A 62 8.51 14.78 4.78
CA ARG A 62 9.55 14.98 3.78
C ARG A 62 8.95 15.48 2.50
N HIS A 63 9.51 16.57 1.97
CA HIS A 63 9.06 17.17 0.73
C HIS A 63 10.00 16.78 -0.41
N PHE A 64 9.46 16.22 -1.49
CA PHE A 64 10.19 15.86 -2.70
C PHE A 64 9.68 16.71 -3.86
N LYS A 65 10.61 17.31 -4.62
CA LYS A 65 10.31 17.97 -5.90
C LYS A 65 10.89 17.12 -7.01
N SER A 66 10.02 16.39 -7.71
CA SER A 66 10.42 15.29 -8.60
C SER A 66 11.27 14.29 -7.81
N ASP A 67 12.50 14.00 -8.26
CA ASP A 67 13.37 12.99 -7.66
C ASP A 67 14.29 13.56 -6.56
N SER A 68 14.19 14.86 -6.26
CA SER A 68 15.06 15.54 -5.29
C SER A 68 14.33 15.82 -3.98
N GLU A 69 14.86 15.28 -2.88
CA GLU A 69 14.43 15.61 -1.52
C GLU A 69 14.84 17.04 -1.17
N GLN A 70 13.88 17.87 -0.75
CA GLN A 70 14.14 19.23 -0.25
C GLN A 70 14.58 19.20 1.22
N LYS A 71 15.82 18.77 1.47
CA LYS A 71 16.40 18.72 2.82
C LYS A 71 16.40 20.06 3.53
N GLU A 72 16.54 21.16 2.78
CA GLU A 72 16.48 22.53 3.29
C GLU A 72 15.20 22.80 4.11
N ARG A 73 14.05 22.21 3.74
CA ARG A 73 12.81 22.43 4.49
C ARG A 73 12.90 21.88 5.91
N LEU A 74 13.57 20.74 6.07
CA LEU A 74 13.79 20.09 7.37
C LEU A 74 14.80 20.88 8.21
N GLU A 75 15.84 21.44 7.59
CA GLU A 75 16.85 22.27 8.27
C GLU A 75 16.30 23.62 8.72
N LYS A 76 15.41 24.21 7.91
CA LYS A 76 14.78 25.51 8.18
C LYS A 76 13.47 25.41 8.97
N HIS A 77 13.03 24.21 9.36
CA HIS A 77 11.74 23.97 10.02
C HIS A 77 10.54 24.55 9.26
N THR A 78 10.55 24.40 7.93
CA THR A 78 9.47 24.86 7.02
C THR A 78 8.76 23.71 6.33
N GLU A 79 8.88 22.50 6.87
CA GLU A 79 8.19 21.32 6.40
C GLU A 79 6.66 21.46 6.55
N VAL A 80 5.96 20.89 5.57
CA VAL A 80 4.52 20.70 5.61
C VAL A 80 4.32 19.26 6.06
N ILE A 81 3.85 19.08 7.29
CA ILE A 81 3.58 17.78 7.89
C ILE A 81 2.13 17.44 7.55
N ASN A 82 1.91 16.27 6.95
CA ASN A 82 0.59 15.75 6.70
C ASN A 82 0.38 14.49 7.55
N ASP A 83 -0.50 14.62 8.53
CA ASP A 83 -0.96 13.53 9.38
C ASP A 83 -2.27 12.98 8.83
N ALA A 84 -2.32 11.66 8.69
CA ALA A 84 -3.46 10.93 8.15
C ALA A 84 -3.82 9.80 9.11
N HIS A 85 -5.04 9.86 9.62
CA HIS A 85 -5.64 8.83 10.43
C HIS A 85 -6.72 8.14 9.61
N SER A 86 -6.65 6.83 9.47
CA SER A 86 -7.68 6.03 8.80
C SER A 86 -8.13 4.90 9.71
N LEU A 87 -9.43 4.81 9.94
CA LEU A 87 -10.10 3.72 10.63
C LEU A 87 -11.06 3.05 9.64
N ASP A 88 -10.87 1.77 9.39
CA ASP A 88 -11.78 0.95 8.58
C ASP A 88 -12.53 -0.02 9.47
N LEU A 89 -13.85 0.00 9.41
CA LEU A 89 -14.73 -0.89 10.15
C LEU A 89 -15.44 -1.83 9.18
N GLY A 90 -15.15 -3.11 9.26
CA GLY A 90 -15.74 -4.14 8.43
C GLY A 90 -16.68 -5.06 9.21
N ILE A 91 -17.81 -5.39 8.60
CA ILE A 91 -18.69 -6.47 9.05
C ILE A 91 -18.94 -7.42 7.89
N THR A 92 -18.92 -8.72 8.17
CA THR A 92 -19.24 -9.78 7.22
C THR A 92 -20.20 -10.76 7.85
N TYR A 93 -21.26 -11.11 7.13
CA TYR A 93 -22.24 -12.11 7.51
C TYR A 93 -22.28 -13.25 6.49
N ALA A 94 -22.22 -14.48 6.97
CA ALA A 94 -22.31 -15.68 6.12
C ALA A 94 -23.76 -16.14 5.95
N ILE A 95 -24.35 -15.83 4.79
CA ILE A 95 -25.70 -16.30 4.41
C ILE A 95 -25.70 -17.82 4.20
N SER A 96 -24.60 -18.37 3.67
CA SER A 96 -24.38 -19.80 3.51
C SER A 96 -22.90 -20.15 3.62
N GLN A 97 -22.55 -21.44 3.58
CA GLN A 97 -21.17 -21.93 3.53
C GLN A 97 -20.36 -21.44 2.31
N ARG A 98 -21.01 -20.78 1.34
CA ARG A 98 -20.39 -20.32 0.08
C ARG A 98 -20.68 -18.87 -0.26
N LEU A 99 -21.57 -18.20 0.48
CA LEU A 99 -22.02 -16.84 0.16
C LEU A 99 -22.03 -16.00 1.43
N ASN A 100 -21.24 -14.94 1.38
CA ASN A 100 -21.09 -13.96 2.45
C ASN A 100 -21.45 -12.59 1.90
N VAL A 101 -21.99 -11.74 2.77
CA VAL A 101 -22.22 -10.31 2.48
C VAL A 101 -21.38 -9.51 3.45
N SER A 102 -20.64 -8.54 2.92
CA SER A 102 -19.75 -7.70 3.69
C SER A 102 -20.09 -6.23 3.47
N ALA A 103 -20.01 -5.44 4.53
CA ALA A 103 -20.08 -3.99 4.48
C ALA A 103 -18.86 -3.41 5.21
N ASN A 104 -18.29 -2.35 4.66
CA ASN A 104 -17.13 -1.68 5.24
C ASN A 104 -17.38 -0.18 5.29
N LEU A 105 -16.99 0.43 6.41
CA LEU A 105 -17.12 1.86 6.67
C LEU A 105 -15.72 2.45 6.90
N PRO A 106 -15.18 3.17 5.90
CA PRO A 106 -13.92 3.88 6.05
C PRO A 106 -14.15 5.26 6.67
N LEU A 107 -13.47 5.54 7.78
CA LEU A 107 -13.40 6.84 8.43
C LEU A 107 -11.98 7.37 8.28
N ILE A 108 -11.84 8.54 7.67
CA ILE A 108 -10.54 9.13 7.36
C ILE A 108 -10.51 10.56 7.87
N TYR A 109 -9.43 10.90 8.56
CA TYR A 109 -9.14 12.24 9.05
C TYR A 109 -7.74 12.64 8.60
N TYR A 110 -7.63 13.83 8.00
CA TYR A 110 -6.37 14.40 7.56
C TYR A 110 -6.15 15.72 8.28
N ASP A 111 -4.96 15.88 8.83
CA ASP A 111 -4.45 17.13 9.35
C ASP A 111 -3.18 17.51 8.58
N ARG A 112 -3.02 18.80 8.28
CA ARG A 112 -1.88 19.29 7.53
C ARG A 112 -1.35 20.54 8.21
N SER A 113 -0.12 20.48 8.69
CA SER A 113 0.60 21.66 9.14
C SER A 113 0.89 22.56 7.93
N SER A 114 0.51 23.83 8.05
CA SER A 114 0.79 24.88 7.06
C SER A 114 1.35 26.07 7.82
N LEU A 115 2.45 26.63 7.33
CA LEU A 115 3.03 27.88 7.86
C LEU A 115 2.31 29.14 7.33
N TYR A 116 1.18 28.95 6.64
CA TYR A 116 0.28 29.99 6.12
C TYR A 116 -1.17 29.57 6.34
#